data_AF-A0A832GPX6-F1
#
_entry.id   AF-A0A832GPX6-F1
#
_cell.length_a   1.000
_cell.length_b   1.000
_cell.length_c   1.000
_cell.angle_alpha   90.00
_cell.angle_beta   90.00
_cell.angle_gamma   90.00
#
_symmetry.space_group_name_H-M   'P 1'
#
loop_
_entity.id
_entity.type
_entity.pdbx_description
1 polymer ?
#
loop_
_entity_poly.entity_id
_entity_poly.type
_entity_poly.pdbx_seq_one_letter_code
_entity_poly.pdbx_strand_id
1 'polypeptide(L)'
;MAKGILEFSKHQKRIQLLDTSRMLMEKIYLDLESKPKNYFGNLIFYQTNATCDFNGTCSFDEYCFSSYSTYRYRGVNCLPGFNCRYCLQGSRLIPTVYNCTSGYQLDVEFEVSLIINNQTLHQDYSTYGVCLKVYFRDPIYNKTQEYRDRVIFRKWD
;
A
#
# COMPACT_ATOMS: atom_id res chain seq x y z
N MET A 1 -2.80 -27.07 -29.16
CA MET A 1 -1.56 -26.70 -28.43
C MET A 1 -1.52 -25.23 -27.99
N ALA A 2 -1.99 -24.26 -28.79
CA ALA A 2 -1.91 -22.84 -28.44
C ALA A 2 -2.66 -22.40 -27.16
N LYS A 3 -3.84 -22.99 -26.87
CA LYS A 3 -4.66 -22.60 -25.69
C LYS A 3 -3.99 -22.94 -24.35
N GLY A 4 -3.40 -24.14 -24.23
CA GLY A 4 -2.72 -24.56 -23.00
C GLY A 4 -1.45 -23.75 -22.71
N ILE A 5 -0.68 -23.38 -23.75
CA ILE A 5 0.51 -22.53 -23.61
C ILE A 5 0.12 -21.12 -23.14
N LEU A 6 -0.98 -20.57 -23.68
CA LEU A 6 -1.50 -19.27 -23.28
C LEU A 6 -1.99 -19.26 -21.82
N GLU A 7 -2.73 -20.28 -21.41
CA GLU A 7 -3.21 -20.41 -20.02
C GLU A 7 -2.05 -20.59 -19.03
N PHE A 8 -1.05 -21.40 -19.39
CA PHE A 8 0.17 -21.56 -18.60
C PHE A 8 0.93 -20.24 -18.43
N SER A 9 1.12 -19.49 -19.52
CA SER A 9 1.79 -18.17 -19.47
C SER A 9 1.05 -17.18 -18.58
N LYS A 10 -0.29 -17.11 -18.67
CA LYS A 10 -1.12 -16.29 -17.77
C LYS A 10 -0.98 -16.69 -16.31
N HIS A 11 -0.91 -18.00 -16.04
CA HIS A 11 -0.74 -18.52 -14.68
C HIS A 11 0.61 -18.16 -14.07
N GLN A 12 1.71 -18.40 -14.81
CA GLN A 12 3.04 -17.97 -14.39
C GLN A 12 3.10 -16.48 -14.11
N LYS A 13 2.47 -15.67 -14.98
CA LYS A 13 2.44 -14.22 -14.79
C LYS A 13 1.65 -13.80 -13.55
N ARG A 14 0.53 -14.45 -13.27
CA ARG A 14 -0.23 -14.23 -12.03
C ARG A 14 0.62 -14.50 -10.81
N ILE A 15 1.31 -15.64 -10.75
CA ILE A 15 2.23 -15.97 -9.65
C ILE A 15 3.30 -14.88 -9.51
N GLN A 16 3.91 -14.46 -10.61
CA GLN A 16 4.92 -13.41 -10.57
C GLN A 16 4.40 -12.08 -10.01
N LEU A 17 3.17 -11.68 -10.38
CA LEU A 17 2.54 -10.47 -9.86
C LEU A 17 2.24 -10.59 -8.36
N LEU A 18 1.77 -11.76 -7.92
CA LEU A 18 1.51 -12.06 -6.51
C LEU A 18 2.78 -11.93 -5.67
N ASP A 19 3.86 -12.60 -6.10
CA ASP A 19 5.13 -12.60 -5.39
C ASP A 19 5.76 -11.20 -5.38
N THR A 20 5.75 -10.50 -6.53
CA THR A 20 6.26 -9.13 -6.63
C THR A 20 5.49 -8.18 -5.73
N SER A 21 4.16 -8.30 -5.66
CA SER A 21 3.32 -7.45 -4.81
C SER A 21 3.64 -7.67 -3.33
N ARG A 22 3.81 -8.93 -2.90
CA ARG A 22 4.20 -9.27 -1.53
C ARG A 22 5.57 -8.73 -1.17
N MET A 23 6.58 -8.95 -2.03
CA MET A 23 7.93 -8.44 -1.83
C MET A 23 7.97 -6.91 -1.75
N LEU A 24 7.20 -6.24 -2.62
CA LEU A 24 7.09 -4.78 -2.61
C LEU A 24 6.45 -4.29 -1.30
N MET A 25 5.38 -4.94 -0.87
CA MET A 25 4.67 -4.61 0.36
C MET A 25 5.57 -4.79 1.59
N GLU A 26 6.30 -5.90 1.69
CA GLU A 26 7.25 -6.17 2.78
C GLU A 26 8.42 -5.17 2.78
N LYS A 27 8.98 -4.87 1.60
CA LYS A 27 10.07 -3.88 1.49
C LYS A 27 9.62 -2.49 1.95
N ILE A 28 8.43 -2.07 1.53
CA ILE A 28 7.85 -0.80 1.94
C ILE A 28 7.57 -0.80 3.45
N TYR A 29 6.98 -1.88 3.97
CA TYR A 29 6.75 -2.06 5.40
C TYR A 29 8.04 -1.82 6.19
N LEU A 30 9.13 -2.50 5.82
CA LEU A 30 10.43 -2.38 6.48
C LEU A 30 11.03 -0.98 6.34
N ASP A 31 10.91 -0.35 5.16
CA ASP A 31 11.39 1.03 4.99
C ASP A 31 10.63 2.00 5.88
N LEU A 32 9.32 1.81 6.04
CA LEU A 32 8.48 2.62 6.92
C LEU A 32 8.75 2.38 8.39
N GLU A 33 8.89 1.13 8.81
CA GLU A 33 9.26 0.77 10.17
C GLU A 33 10.63 1.37 10.55
N SER A 34 11.55 1.46 9.59
CA SER A 34 12.88 2.06 9.79
C SER A 34 12.89 3.60 9.86
N LYS A 35 11.82 4.29 9.45
CA LYS A 35 11.81 5.76 9.41
C LYS A 35 11.71 6.35 10.83
N PRO A 36 12.41 7.46 11.10
CA PRO A 36 12.30 8.14 12.37
C PRO A 36 10.90 8.74 12.55
N LYS A 37 10.42 8.80 13.78
CA LYS A 37 9.04 9.20 14.12
C LYS A 37 8.63 10.59 13.58
N ASN A 38 9.57 11.53 13.51
CA ASN A 38 9.35 12.88 12.99
C ASN A 38 9.10 12.91 11.47
N TYR A 39 9.48 11.85 10.73
CA TYR A 39 9.15 11.67 9.31
C TYR A 39 7.64 11.66 9.09
N PHE A 40 6.89 11.17 10.08
CA PHE A 40 5.43 11.03 10.00
C PHE A 40 4.67 12.30 10.44
N GLY A 41 5.34 13.28 11.05
CA GLY A 41 4.70 14.52 11.53
C GLY A 41 4.41 15.54 10.42
N ASN A 42 5.15 15.47 9.30
CA ASN A 42 5.01 16.32 8.13
C ASN A 42 4.98 15.45 6.86
N LEU A 43 4.15 14.40 6.87
CA LEU A 43 4.08 13.32 5.86
C LEU A 43 4.07 13.83 4.41
N ILE A 44 5.26 14.10 3.89
CA ILE A 44 5.54 14.22 2.49
C ILE A 44 6.42 13.01 2.19
N PHE A 45 5.76 11.94 1.74
CA PHE A 45 6.43 10.70 1.35
C PHE A 45 7.27 10.96 0.11
N TYR A 46 8.58 10.94 0.29
CA TYR A 46 9.54 10.82 -0.80
C TYR A 46 10.14 9.42 -0.69
N GLN A 47 9.45 8.39 -1.19
CA GLN A 47 10.00 7.02 -1.18
C GLN A 47 10.13 6.38 -2.58
N THR A 48 11.31 5.79 -2.75
CA THR A 48 11.73 4.69 -3.63
C THR A 48 11.58 4.86 -5.15
N ASN A 49 12.31 5.80 -5.76
CA ASN A 49 12.46 5.93 -7.23
C ASN A 49 11.15 5.96 -8.04
N ALA A 50 9.99 5.92 -7.40
CA ALA A 50 8.67 5.91 -7.98
C ALA A 50 8.21 7.34 -8.24
N THR A 51 7.38 7.54 -9.25
CA THR A 51 6.59 8.77 -9.32
C THR A 51 5.29 8.51 -8.59
N CYS A 52 5.14 9.20 -7.46
CA CYS A 52 3.96 9.11 -6.62
C CYS A 52 3.16 10.40 -6.76
N ASP A 53 1.87 10.28 -7.01
CA ASP A 53 0.97 11.42 -7.09
C ASP A 53 0.22 11.60 -5.77
N PHE A 54 0.14 12.85 -5.32
CA PHE A 54 -0.72 13.28 -4.23
C PHE A 54 -2.10 13.58 -4.79
N ASN A 55 -2.83 12.54 -5.16
CA ASN A 55 -4.15 12.72 -5.74
C ASN A 55 -5.13 11.80 -5.02
N GLY A 56 -5.85 12.37 -4.06
CA GLY A 56 -6.81 11.64 -3.26
C GLY A 56 -7.56 12.55 -2.30
N THR A 57 -8.78 12.19 -1.98
CA THR A 57 -9.42 12.61 -0.73
C THR A 57 -8.89 11.73 0.39
N CYS A 58 -8.86 12.22 1.63
CA CYS A 58 -8.71 11.26 2.70
C CYS A 58 -9.89 10.27 2.65
N SER A 59 -9.60 9.01 2.39
CA SER A 59 -10.48 7.88 2.68
C SER A 59 -9.93 7.18 3.91
N PHE A 60 -10.78 6.77 4.83
CA PHE A 60 -10.41 5.86 5.91
C PHE A 60 -10.83 4.44 5.52
N ASP A 61 -9.89 3.53 5.27
CA ASP A 61 -10.17 2.13 4.97
C ASP A 61 -10.39 1.35 6.28
N GLU A 62 -11.65 1.36 6.72
CA GLU A 62 -12.08 0.65 7.91
C GLU A 62 -11.67 -0.82 7.89
N TYR A 63 -11.60 -1.52 6.75
CA TYR A 63 -11.20 -2.92 6.72
C TYR A 63 -9.72 -3.14 7.05
N CYS A 64 -8.86 -2.20 6.65
CA CYS A 64 -7.44 -2.25 6.99
C CYS A 64 -7.19 -2.08 8.49
N PHE A 65 -8.07 -1.33 9.16
CA PHE A 65 -7.92 -0.88 10.54
C PHE A 65 -8.83 -1.62 11.56
N SER A 66 -9.99 -2.12 11.15
CA SER A 66 -11.01 -2.78 12.00
C SER A 66 -10.65 -4.20 12.45
N SER A 67 -9.70 -4.84 11.78
CA SER A 67 -9.25 -6.20 12.11
C SER A 67 -8.66 -6.35 13.51
N TYR A 68 -8.42 -5.25 14.24
CA TYR A 68 -7.93 -5.27 15.61
C TYR A 68 -8.85 -4.45 16.54
N SER A 69 -9.59 -5.19 17.37
CA SER A 69 -10.64 -4.73 18.28
C SER A 69 -10.20 -3.77 19.40
N THR A 70 -8.91 -3.45 19.52
CA THR A 70 -8.36 -2.63 20.61
C THR A 70 -8.37 -1.13 20.34
N TYR A 71 -8.63 -0.68 19.11
CA TYR A 71 -8.53 0.74 18.72
C TYR A 71 -9.87 1.26 18.20
N ARG A 72 -10.26 2.49 18.59
CA ARG A 72 -11.33 3.25 17.90
C ARG A 72 -10.66 4.29 17.02
N TYR A 73 -11.09 4.35 15.77
CA TYR A 73 -10.56 5.29 14.80
C TYR A 73 -11.49 6.49 14.71
N ARG A 74 -10.93 7.69 14.85
CA ARG A 74 -11.63 8.93 14.54
C ARG A 74 -11.14 9.39 13.18
N GLY A 75 -11.91 9.15 12.13
CA GLY A 75 -11.59 9.50 10.73
C GLY A 75 -11.54 11.00 10.42
N VAL A 76 -11.20 11.83 11.39
CA VAL A 76 -11.17 13.30 11.26
C VAL A 76 -9.78 13.84 10.91
N ASN A 77 -8.71 13.05 11.14
CA ASN A 77 -7.32 13.47 10.92
C ASN A 77 -6.59 12.42 10.08
N CYS A 78 -6.85 12.44 8.79
CA CYS A 78 -6.29 11.50 7.85
C CYS A 78 -5.78 12.25 6.62
N LEU A 79 -4.68 11.76 6.07
CA LEU A 79 -3.98 12.42 4.97
C LEU A 79 -4.44 11.81 3.65
N PRO A 80 -4.48 12.60 2.55
CA PRO A 80 -4.79 12.07 1.24
C PRO A 80 -3.83 10.94 0.89
N GLY A 81 -4.38 9.89 0.27
CA GLY A 81 -3.59 8.71 -0.05
C GLY A 81 -2.48 9.01 -1.04
N PHE A 82 -1.34 8.34 -0.89
CA PHE A 82 -0.22 8.42 -1.81
C PHE A 82 -0.33 7.28 -2.80
N ASN A 83 -0.32 7.58 -4.10
CA ASN A 83 -0.43 6.56 -5.14
C ASN A 83 0.86 6.51 -5.95
N CYS A 84 1.62 5.43 -5.79
CA CYS A 84 2.84 5.17 -6.54
C CYS A 84 2.58 4.07 -7.58
N ARG A 85 2.96 4.30 -8.84
CA ARG A 85 2.74 3.32 -9.92
C ARG A 85 4.04 2.72 -10.42
N TYR A 86 4.00 1.41 -10.68
CA TYR A 86 5.10 0.62 -11.20
C TYR A 86 4.65 -0.26 -12.37
N CYS A 87 5.58 -0.53 -13.29
CA CYS A 87 5.45 -1.50 -14.36
C CYS A 87 6.37 -2.70 -14.12
N LEU A 88 5.79 -3.89 -14.06
CA LEU A 88 6.53 -5.15 -14.05
C LEU A 88 6.81 -5.60 -15.49
N GLN A 89 8.05 -5.39 -15.95
CA GLN A 89 8.57 -5.79 -17.25
C GLN A 89 9.59 -6.91 -17.08
N GLY A 90 9.25 -8.13 -17.52
CA GLY A 90 10.03 -9.31 -17.17
C GLY A 90 10.08 -9.46 -15.63
N SER A 91 11.29 -9.53 -15.07
CA SER A 91 11.56 -9.53 -13.61
C SER A 91 11.87 -8.15 -13.02
N ARG A 92 11.80 -7.08 -13.82
CA ARG A 92 12.14 -5.72 -13.39
C ARG A 92 10.89 -4.94 -13.03
N LEU A 93 10.94 -4.25 -11.88
CA LEU A 93 9.91 -3.30 -11.46
C LEU A 93 10.38 -1.88 -11.81
N ILE A 94 9.63 -1.19 -12.66
CA ILE A 94 10.00 0.11 -13.23
C ILE A 94 8.99 1.17 -12.76
N PRO A 95 9.43 2.22 -12.05
CA PRO A 95 8.66 3.43 -11.78
C PRO A 95 7.96 4.04 -12.99
N THR A 96 6.73 4.53 -12.86
CA THR A 96 6.07 5.31 -13.91
C THR A 96 5.02 6.27 -13.34
N VAL A 97 4.78 7.39 -14.04
CA VAL A 97 3.64 8.30 -13.78
C VAL A 97 2.42 7.89 -14.60
N TYR A 98 2.65 7.32 -15.77
CA TYR A 98 1.61 6.98 -16.74
C TYR A 98 1.28 5.48 -16.69
N ASN A 99 0.19 5.10 -17.34
CA ASN A 99 -0.14 3.68 -17.55
C ASN A 99 1.02 2.96 -18.26
N CYS A 100 1.23 1.69 -17.90
CA CYS A 100 2.29 0.89 -18.51
C CYS A 100 2.03 0.69 -20.01
N THR A 101 2.92 1.21 -20.85
CA THR A 101 2.91 0.96 -22.31
C THR A 101 3.36 -0.46 -22.63
N SER A 102 4.20 -1.05 -21.76
CA SER A 102 4.60 -2.45 -21.79
C SER A 102 4.77 -3.00 -20.38
N GLY A 103 4.46 -4.28 -20.21
CA GLY A 103 4.45 -4.95 -18.90
C GLY A 103 3.10 -4.85 -18.18
N TYR A 104 3.13 -5.11 -16.88
CA TYR A 104 1.94 -5.15 -16.04
C TYR A 104 1.99 -4.04 -15.00
N GLN A 105 0.88 -3.34 -14.83
CA GLN A 105 0.77 -2.27 -13.86
C GLN A 105 0.57 -2.84 -12.45
N LEU A 106 1.35 -2.31 -11.51
CA LEU A 106 1.14 -2.41 -10.08
C LEU A 106 0.96 -0.99 -9.54
N ASP A 107 -0.14 -0.75 -8.83
CA ASP A 107 -0.39 0.50 -8.13
C ASP A 107 -0.22 0.25 -6.63
N VAL A 108 0.56 1.09 -5.96
CA VAL A 108 0.77 1.05 -4.52
C VAL A 108 0.09 2.27 -3.93
N GLU A 109 -0.86 2.05 -3.04
CA GLU A 109 -1.57 3.10 -2.32
C GLU A 109 -1.15 3.09 -0.84
N PHE A 110 -0.93 4.26 -0.29
CA PHE A 110 -0.69 4.47 1.13
C PHE A 110 -1.78 5.36 1.68
N GLU A 111 -2.35 4.98 2.81
CA GLU A 111 -3.36 5.77 3.50
C GLU A 111 -2.92 5.95 4.94
N VAL A 112 -2.92 7.18 5.44
CA VAL A 112 -2.43 7.49 6.80
C VAL A 112 -3.56 8.02 7.66
N SER A 113 -3.77 7.39 8.82
CA SER A 113 -4.81 7.76 9.77
C SER A 113 -4.25 7.90 11.19
N LEU A 114 -4.80 8.85 11.93
CA LEU A 114 -4.66 8.87 13.39
C LEU A 114 -5.47 7.73 14.03
N ILE A 115 -4.90 7.11 15.06
CA ILE A 115 -5.47 6.00 15.84
C ILE A 115 -5.59 6.44 17.30
N ILE A 116 -6.75 6.20 17.91
CA ILE A 116 -7.00 6.52 19.33
C ILE A 116 -7.27 5.21 20.09
N ASN A 117 -6.57 5.00 21.20
CA ASN A 117 -6.78 3.82 22.04
C ASN A 117 -8.04 4.00 22.92
N ASN A 118 -8.89 2.98 22.96
CA ASN A 118 -10.13 2.99 23.75
C ASN A 118 -9.92 2.93 25.26
N GLN A 119 -8.76 2.48 25.74
CA GLN A 119 -8.55 2.19 27.17
C GLN A 119 -8.10 3.40 27.99
N THR A 120 -7.69 4.49 27.35
CA THR A 120 -7.18 5.69 28.03
C THR A 120 -7.90 6.92 27.51
N LEU A 121 -9.05 7.25 28.13
CA LEU A 121 -9.76 8.52 27.94
C LEU A 121 -8.92 9.77 28.31
N HIS A 122 -7.71 9.58 28.85
CA HIS A 122 -6.92 10.64 29.47
C HIS A 122 -5.42 10.68 29.10
N GLN A 123 -4.96 10.04 28.03
CA GLN A 123 -3.57 10.23 27.56
C GLN A 123 -3.49 10.43 26.05
N ASP A 124 -3.01 11.62 25.66
CA ASP A 124 -2.80 12.14 24.30
C ASP A 124 -1.67 11.43 23.54
N TYR A 125 -1.64 10.10 23.52
CA TYR A 125 -0.72 9.41 22.60
C TYR A 125 -1.31 9.39 21.21
N SER A 126 -0.87 10.32 20.36
CA SER A 126 -1.25 10.39 18.93
C SER A 126 -0.65 9.19 18.18
N THR A 127 -1.27 8.02 18.23
CA THR A 127 -0.82 6.86 17.44
C THR A 127 -1.22 7.09 15.98
N TYR A 128 -0.35 6.78 15.03
CA TYR A 128 -0.67 6.82 13.60
C TYR A 128 -0.63 5.41 13.02
N GLY A 129 -1.47 5.15 12.03
CA GLY A 129 -1.45 3.94 11.23
C GLY A 129 -1.29 4.29 9.77
N VAL A 130 -0.47 3.53 9.07
CA VAL A 130 -0.39 3.55 7.62
C VAL A 130 -1.02 2.26 7.12
N CYS A 131 -2.09 2.37 6.34
CA CYS A 131 -2.58 1.26 5.53
C CYS A 131 -1.81 1.26 4.20
N LEU A 132 -1.18 0.14 3.88
CA LEU A 132 -0.48 -0.09 2.63
C LEU A 132 -1.30 -1.03 1.77
N LYS A 133 -1.55 -0.63 0.52
CA LYS A 133 -2.31 -1.44 -0.43
C LYS A 133 -1.52 -1.57 -1.72
N VAL A 134 -1.54 -2.75 -2.32
CA VAL A 134 -0.95 -3.02 -3.64
C VAL A 134 -2.01 -3.64 -4.54
N TYR A 135 -2.24 -3.02 -5.68
CA TYR A 135 -3.22 -3.41 -6.67
C TYR A 135 -2.55 -3.89 -7.95
N PHE A 136 -3.11 -4.92 -8.56
CA PHE A 136 -2.78 -5.28 -9.94
C PHE A 136 -3.96 -5.95 -10.65
N ARG A 137 -3.97 -5.91 -11.97
CA ARG A 137 -4.98 -6.58 -12.78
C ARG A 137 -4.59 -8.04 -13.04
N ASP A 138 -5.40 -8.98 -12.57
CA ASP A 138 -5.17 -10.41 -12.75
C ASP A 138 -5.27 -10.80 -14.24
N PRO A 139 -4.22 -11.37 -14.84
CA PRO A 139 -4.21 -11.75 -16.26
C PRO A 139 -5.11 -12.95 -16.59
N ILE A 140 -5.50 -13.77 -15.60
CA ILE A 140 -6.38 -14.92 -15.77
C ILE A 140 -7.84 -14.47 -15.74
N TYR A 141 -8.23 -13.74 -14.69
CA TYR A 141 -9.63 -13.40 -14.44
C TYR A 141 -10.02 -12.00 -14.90
N ASN A 142 -9.06 -11.19 -15.32
CA ASN A 142 -9.26 -9.81 -15.73
C ASN A 142 -9.87 -8.91 -14.63
N LYS A 143 -9.65 -9.28 -13.36
CA LYS A 143 -10.14 -8.57 -12.17
C LYS A 143 -8.97 -7.93 -11.44
N THR A 144 -9.20 -6.76 -10.83
CA THR A 144 -8.23 -6.18 -9.91
C THR A 144 -8.09 -7.09 -8.69
N GLN A 145 -6.86 -7.44 -8.34
CA GLN A 145 -6.48 -8.07 -7.08
C GLN A 145 -5.87 -7.00 -6.19
N GLU A 146 -6.04 -7.18 -4.90
CA GLU A 146 -5.61 -6.24 -3.89
C GLU A 146 -4.94 -6.99 -2.74
N TYR A 147 -3.76 -6.53 -2.37
CA TYR A 147 -3.04 -6.92 -1.17
C TYR A 147 -3.05 -5.74 -0.22
N ARG A 148 -3.39 -5.98 1.04
CA ARG A 148 -3.35 -4.94 2.08
C ARG A 148 -2.52 -5.42 3.24
N ASP A 149 -1.79 -4.49 3.82
CA ASP A 149 -1.14 -4.64 5.10
C ASP A 149 -1.16 -3.30 5.84
N ARG A 150 -0.80 -3.29 7.11
CA ARG A 150 -0.78 -2.08 7.91
C ARG A 150 0.51 -1.96 8.70
N VAL A 151 0.90 -0.72 8.94
CA VAL A 151 2.03 -0.36 9.78
C VAL A 151 1.51 0.57 10.88
N ILE A 152 1.63 0.15 12.14
CA ILE A 152 1.18 0.95 13.29
C ILE A 152 2.38 1.64 13.92
N PHE A 153 2.32 2.96 13.97
CA PHE A 153 3.29 3.83 14.61
C PHE A 153 2.74 4.36 15.93
N ARG A 154 3.23 3.83 17.05
CA ARG A 154 2.98 4.44 18.35
C ARG A 154 3.87 5.67 18.48
N LYS A 155 3.26 6.84 18.56
CA LYS A 155 4.00 8.04 18.98
C LYS A 155 4.27 7.92 20.48
N TRP A 156 5.48 8.28 20.88
CA TRP A 156 5.87 8.50 22.26
C TRP A 156 6.38 9.92 22.30
N ASP A 157 5.76 10.69 23.19
CA ASP A 157 6.05 12.08 23.60
C ASP A 157 6.25 13.08 22.46
#